data_AF-A0AAD8H651-F1
#
_entry.id   AF-A0AAD8H651-F1
#
_cell.length_a   1.000
_cell.length_b   1.000
_cell.length_c   1.000
_cell.angle_alpha   90.00
_cell.angle_beta   90.00
_cell.angle_gamma   90.00
#
_symmetry.space_group_name_H-M   'P 1'
#
loop_
_entity.id
_entity.type
_entity.pdbx_description
1 polymer ?
#
loop_
_entity_poly.entity_id
_entity_poly.type
_entity_poly.pdbx_seq_one_letter_code
_entity_poly.pdbx_strand_id
1 'polypeptide(L)'
;METAINIGFACSLLRHGMKQICIASSADMLAQENVEVVKENILMQLTNASQMVEREKDPHAAFALIIDGKMLSYVLETDMKHQFLHLAVECASVICCRVSPKQKALCLKFVSGKRVVIEVPFPFKGFDLMAFVTGKGEV
;
A
#
# COMPACT_ATOMS: atom_id res chain seq x y z
N MET A 1 8.84 -0.53 -7.74
CA MET A 1 8.27 -1.35 -6.66
C MET A 1 9.27 -2.38 -6.15
N GLU A 2 10.05 -3.03 -7.02
CA GLU A 2 11.02 -4.06 -6.63
C GLU A 2 11.99 -3.63 -5.50
N THR A 3 12.61 -2.44 -5.59
CA THR A 3 13.49 -1.92 -4.52
C THR A 3 12.78 -1.76 -3.18
N ALA A 4 11.51 -1.35 -3.19
CA ALA A 4 10.72 -1.18 -1.98
C ALA A 4 10.40 -2.53 -1.32
N ILE A 5 10.13 -3.55 -2.12
CA ILE A 5 9.92 -4.93 -1.65
C ILE A 5 11.21 -5.47 -1.03
N ASN A 6 12.35 -5.29 -1.72
CA ASN A 6 13.66 -5.72 -1.20
C ASN A 6 14.00 -5.05 0.14
N ILE A 7 13.68 -3.77 0.29
CA ILE A 7 13.84 -3.05 1.56
C ILE A 7 12.83 -3.54 2.59
N GLY A 8 11.60 -3.83 2.19
CA GLY A 8 10.61 -4.44 3.05
C GLY A 8 11.12 -5.75 3.67
N PHE A 9 11.78 -6.60 2.88
CA PHE A 9 12.42 -7.81 3.39
C PHE A 9 13.65 -7.51 4.26
N ALA A 10 14.52 -6.58 3.84
CA ALA A 10 15.72 -6.21 4.60
C ALA A 10 15.40 -5.61 5.98
N CYS A 11 14.31 -4.83 6.07
CA CYS A 11 13.82 -4.21 7.30
C CYS A 11 12.87 -5.12 8.10
N SER A 12 12.69 -6.39 7.70
CA SER A 12 11.77 -7.35 8.33
C SER A 12 10.29 -6.90 8.35
N LEU A 13 9.94 -5.93 7.51
CA LEU A 13 8.56 -5.47 7.28
C LEU A 13 7.77 -6.49 6.43
N LEU A 14 8.47 -7.22 5.57
CA LEU A 14 7.95 -8.33 4.77
C LEU A 14 8.60 -9.63 5.23
N ARG A 15 7.80 -10.68 5.39
CA ARG A 15 8.28 -12.04 5.67
C ARG A 15 8.01 -12.94 4.46
N HIS A 16 8.82 -13.98 4.27
CA HIS A 16 8.73 -14.86 3.10
C HIS A 16 7.41 -15.65 3.03
N GLY A 17 6.69 -15.82 4.15
CA GLY A 17 5.36 -16.43 4.18
C GLY A 17 4.20 -15.45 3.94
N MET A 18 4.48 -14.16 3.70
CA MET A 18 3.44 -13.15 3.48
C MET A 18 2.99 -13.12 2.03
N LYS A 19 1.68 -13.02 1.82
CA LYS A 19 1.08 -12.81 0.49
C LYS A 19 1.14 -11.33 0.12
N GLN A 20 1.78 -11.04 -0.99
CA GLN A 20 1.98 -9.67 -1.47
C GLN A 20 0.83 -9.26 -2.39
N ILE A 21 0.20 -8.14 -2.07
CA ILE A 21 -0.84 -7.48 -2.85
C ILE A 21 -0.24 -6.21 -3.43
N CYS A 22 -0.04 -6.19 -4.75
CA CYS A 22 0.58 -5.06 -5.44
C CYS A 22 -0.48 -4.22 -6.16
N ILE A 23 -0.63 -2.96 -5.79
CA ILE A 23 -1.49 -1.98 -6.45
C ILE A 23 -0.62 -1.02 -7.25
N ALA A 24 -0.59 -1.23 -8.56
CA ALA A 24 0.26 -0.48 -9.48
C ALA A 24 -0.53 -0.04 -10.72
N SER A 25 -0.12 1.10 -11.29
CA SER A 25 -0.53 1.45 -12.64
C SER A 25 0.33 0.64 -13.62
N SER A 26 -0.28 -0.17 -14.48
CA SER A 26 0.45 -0.77 -15.60
C SER A 26 0.96 0.33 -16.53
N ALA A 27 2.13 0.11 -17.14
CA ALA A 27 2.77 1.09 -18.02
C ALA A 27 1.90 1.44 -19.24
N ASP A 28 1.07 0.50 -19.71
CA ASP A 28 0.12 0.71 -20.81
C ASP A 28 -0.99 1.72 -20.48
N MET A 29 -1.30 1.93 -19.19
CA MET A 29 -2.31 2.91 -18.76
C MET A 29 -1.78 4.35 -18.76
N LEU A 30 -0.46 4.56 -18.74
CA LEU A 30 0.13 5.91 -18.79
C LEU A 30 0.00 6.56 -20.18
N ALA A 31 -0.32 5.78 -21.21
CA ALA A 31 -0.57 6.26 -22.56
C ALA A 31 -2.01 6.82 -22.75
N GLN A 32 -2.95 6.46 -21.87
CA GLN A 32 -4.30 7.03 -21.84
C GLN A 32 -4.45 7.88 -20.58
N GLU A 33 -4.34 9.21 -20.72
CA GLU A 33 -4.55 10.20 -19.64
C GLU A 33 -6.01 10.28 -19.13
N ASN A 34 -6.80 9.21 -19.25
CA ASN A 34 -8.15 9.15 -18.74
C ASN A 34 -8.13 8.78 -17.26
N VAL A 35 -8.20 9.80 -16.42
CA VAL A 35 -8.29 9.70 -14.95
C VAL A 35 -9.40 8.72 -14.50
N GLU A 36 -10.50 8.63 -15.24
CA GLU A 36 -11.62 7.72 -14.93
C GLU A 36 -11.21 6.24 -15.06
N VAL A 37 -10.52 5.87 -16.14
CA VAL A 37 -10.05 4.49 -16.38
C VAL A 37 -9.04 4.08 -15.31
N VAL A 38 -8.15 5.00 -14.93
CA VAL A 38 -7.19 4.76 -13.84
C VAL A 38 -7.90 4.53 -12.51
N LYS A 39 -8.92 5.34 -12.18
CA LYS A 39 -9.71 5.17 -10.95
C LYS A 39 -10.45 3.84 -10.91
N GLU A 40 -11.08 3.44 -12.02
CA GLU A 40 -11.82 2.18 -12.09
C GLU A 40 -10.89 0.96 -11.94
N ASN A 41 -9.70 1.01 -12.56
CA ASN A 41 -8.69 -0.03 -12.39
C ASN A 41 -8.18 -0.10 -10.93
N ILE A 42 -7.93 1.04 -10.28
CA ILE A 42 -7.57 1.08 -8.85
C ILE A 42 -8.66 0.39 -8.03
N LEU A 43 -9.93 0.77 -8.23
CA LEU A 43 -11.06 0.23 -7.49
C LEU A 43 -11.19 -1.28 -7.68
N MET A 44 -10.98 -1.76 -8.90
CA MET A 44 -11.01 -3.19 -9.22
C MET A 44 -9.88 -3.95 -8.51
N GLN A 45 -8.64 -3.43 -8.54
CA GLN A 45 -7.51 -4.05 -7.83
C GLN A 45 -7.76 -4.08 -6.31
N LEU A 46 -8.31 -3.00 -5.76
CA LEU A 46 -8.61 -2.87 -4.34
C LEU A 46 -9.70 -3.85 -3.89
N THR A 47 -10.73 -4.01 -4.72
CA THR A 47 -11.83 -4.96 -4.49
C THR A 47 -11.33 -6.40 -4.58
N ASN A 48 -10.54 -6.71 -5.61
CA ASN A 48 -9.92 -8.03 -5.76
C ASN A 48 -9.02 -8.36 -4.57
N ALA A 49 -8.20 -7.40 -4.14
CA ALA A 49 -7.36 -7.54 -2.95
C ALA A 49 -8.17 -7.82 -1.69
N SER A 50 -9.27 -7.08 -1.47
CA SER A 50 -10.16 -7.30 -0.32
C SER A 50 -10.79 -8.70 -0.35
N GLN A 51 -11.27 -9.14 -1.51
CA GLN A 51 -11.82 -10.49 -1.67
C GLN A 51 -10.76 -11.58 -1.46
N MET A 52 -9.51 -11.35 -1.86
CA MET A 52 -8.43 -12.30 -1.61
C MET A 52 -8.17 -12.47 -0.11
N VAL A 53 -8.22 -11.38 0.64
CA VAL A 53 -8.03 -11.41 2.09
C VAL A 53 -9.25 -12.04 2.78
N GLU A 54 -10.48 -11.74 2.37
CA GLU A 54 -11.70 -12.34 2.94
C GLU A 54 -11.86 -13.83 2.63
N ARG A 55 -11.40 -14.29 1.47
CA ARG A 55 -11.44 -15.71 1.10
C ARG A 55 -10.35 -16.53 1.78
N GLU A 56 -9.35 -15.86 2.35
CA GLU A 56 -8.30 -16.54 3.07
C GLU A 56 -8.84 -17.10 4.38
N LYS A 57 -8.76 -18.42 4.52
CA LYS A 57 -9.27 -19.13 5.69
C LYS A 57 -8.17 -19.40 6.72
N ASP A 58 -6.91 -19.21 6.33
CA ASP A 58 -5.77 -19.38 7.22
C ASP A 58 -5.62 -18.16 8.15
N PRO A 59 -5.84 -18.32 9.48
CA PRO A 59 -5.67 -17.22 10.43
C PRO A 59 -4.21 -16.78 10.59
N HIS A 60 -3.25 -17.57 10.10
CA HIS A 60 -1.83 -17.22 10.11
C HIS A 60 -1.37 -16.58 8.80
N ALA A 61 -2.23 -16.49 7.78
CA ALA A 61 -1.88 -15.84 6.53
C ALA A 61 -1.73 -14.33 6.76
N ALA A 62 -0.50 -13.86 6.61
CA ALA A 62 -0.19 -12.43 6.68
C ALA A 62 -0.12 -11.83 5.28
N PHE A 63 -0.78 -10.70 5.08
CA PHE A 63 -0.77 -9.98 3.81
C PHE A 63 0.11 -8.74 3.89
N ALA A 64 0.77 -8.44 2.78
CA ALA A 64 1.53 -7.22 2.60
C ALA A 64 0.96 -6.44 1.43
N LEU A 65 0.58 -5.18 1.66
CA LEU A 65 0.03 -4.30 0.62
C LEU A 65 1.12 -3.37 0.10
N ILE A 66 1.42 -3.41 -1.19
CA ILE A 66 2.39 -2.52 -1.84
C ILE A 66 1.64 -1.63 -2.82
N ILE A 67 1.66 -0.31 -2.60
CA ILE A 67 0.95 0.67 -3.45
C ILE A 67 1.93 1.71 -4.00
N ASP A 68 1.76 2.11 -5.26
CA ASP A 68 2.54 3.20 -5.85
C ASP A 68 1.97 4.58 -5.47
N GLY A 69 2.84 5.56 -5.25
CA GLY A 69 2.49 6.90 -4.76
C GLY A 69 1.53 7.66 -5.69
N LYS A 70 1.60 7.39 -7.00
CA LYS A 70 0.62 7.91 -7.97
C LYS A 70 -0.79 7.37 -7.69
N MET A 71 -0.92 6.07 -7.49
CA MET A 71 -2.21 5.42 -7.19
C MET A 71 -2.74 5.86 -5.83
N LEU A 72 -1.85 5.96 -4.85
CA LEU A 72 -2.16 6.43 -3.51
C LEU A 72 -2.79 7.83 -3.53
N SER A 73 -2.30 8.74 -4.39
CA SER A 73 -2.91 10.07 -4.57
C SER A 73 -4.39 9.97 -4.96
N TYR A 74 -4.72 9.16 -5.96
CA TYR A 74 -6.11 8.99 -6.40
C TYR A 74 -6.98 8.36 -5.30
N VAL A 75 -6.46 7.36 -4.60
CA VAL A 75 -7.16 6.68 -3.49
C VAL A 75 -7.45 7.65 -2.35
N LEU A 76 -6.49 8.51 -1.99
CA LEU A 76 -6.64 9.47 -0.89
C LEU A 76 -7.61 10.61 -1.22
N GLU A 77 -7.75 10.96 -2.50
CA GLU A 77 -8.62 12.06 -2.97
C GLU A 77 -10.07 11.63 -3.25
N THR A 78 -10.38 10.34 -3.21
CA THR A 78 -11.72 9.80 -3.52
C THR A 78 -12.32 8.99 -2.37
N ASP A 79 -13.58 8.58 -2.51
CA ASP A 79 -14.26 7.68 -1.57
C ASP A 79 -13.61 6.29 -1.44
N MET A 80 -12.65 5.97 -2.31
CA MET A 80 -11.81 4.75 -2.24
C MET A 80 -10.93 4.69 -1.00
N LYS A 81 -10.70 5.82 -0.32
CA LYS A 81 -9.90 5.89 0.92
C LYS A 81 -10.38 4.90 1.98
N HIS A 82 -11.69 4.70 2.12
CA HIS A 82 -12.25 3.83 3.16
C HIS A 82 -11.94 2.37 2.88
N GLN A 83 -12.08 1.93 1.63
CA GLN A 83 -11.73 0.58 1.24
C GLN A 83 -10.22 0.33 1.38
N PHE A 84 -9.38 1.31 1.05
CA PHE A 84 -7.93 1.17 1.19
C PHE A 84 -7.54 1.06 2.66
N LEU A 85 -8.13 1.89 3.53
CA LEU A 85 -7.90 1.82 4.96
C LEU A 85 -8.35 0.48 5.54
N HIS A 86 -9.49 -0.05 5.09
CA HIS A 86 -9.98 -1.37 5.50
C HIS A 86 -9.01 -2.48 5.09
N LEU A 87 -8.61 -2.52 3.82
CA LEU A 87 -7.62 -3.48 3.32
C LEU A 87 -6.27 -3.35 4.05
N ALA A 88 -5.82 -2.13 4.30
CA ALA A 88 -4.60 -1.86 5.04
C ALA A 88 -4.65 -2.38 6.48
N VAL A 89 -5.82 -2.34 7.13
CA VAL A 89 -6.01 -2.90 8.49
C VAL A 89 -5.96 -4.43 8.48
N GLU A 90 -6.45 -5.06 7.42
CA GLU A 90 -6.40 -6.52 7.29
C GLU A 90 -5.01 -7.04 6.91
N CYS A 91 -4.20 -6.22 6.25
CA CYS A 91 -2.80 -6.53 5.99
C CYS A 91 -1.98 -6.42 7.29
N ALA A 92 -0.84 -7.11 7.33
CA ALA A 92 0.16 -6.99 8.40
C ALA A 92 1.16 -5.84 8.14
N SER A 93 1.39 -5.53 6.86
CA SER A 93 2.35 -4.53 6.44
C SER A 93 1.86 -3.81 5.20
N VAL A 94 2.09 -2.50 5.13
CA VAL A 94 1.75 -1.69 3.96
C VAL A 94 2.97 -0.86 3.55
N ILE A 95 3.32 -0.93 2.27
CA ILE A 95 4.48 -0.25 1.70
C ILE A 95 4.00 0.66 0.57
N CYS A 96 4.18 1.96 0.76
CA CYS A 96 3.89 2.98 -0.24
C CYS A 96 5.20 3.39 -0.93
N CYS A 97 5.28 3.15 -2.24
CA CYS A 97 6.46 3.47 -3.05
C CYS A 97 6.36 4.88 -3.63
N ARG A 98 7.48 5.59 -3.79
CA ARG A 98 7.55 6.87 -4.54
C ARG A 98 6.57 7.93 -4.03
N VAL A 99 6.51 8.10 -2.72
CA VAL A 99 5.55 8.99 -2.07
C VAL A 99 6.14 10.39 -1.96
N SER A 100 5.37 11.42 -2.30
CA SER A 100 5.79 12.80 -2.08
C SER A 100 5.60 13.22 -0.62
N PRO A 101 6.36 14.22 -0.12
CA PRO A 101 6.20 14.72 1.26
C PRO A 101 4.77 15.17 1.59
N LYS A 102 4.04 15.72 0.62
CA LYS A 102 2.62 16.11 0.77
C LYS A 102 1.72 14.89 0.95
N GLN A 103 1.87 13.88 0.10
CA GLN A 103 1.11 12.63 0.19
C GLN A 103 1.40 11.89 1.49
N LYS A 104 2.66 11.88 1.94
CA LYS A 104 3.07 11.31 3.21
C LYS A 104 2.31 11.95 4.38
N ALA A 105 2.27 13.29 4.44
CA ALA A 105 1.52 14.00 5.47
C ALA A 105 0.01 13.68 5.44
N LEU A 106 -0.56 13.51 4.24
CA LEU A 106 -1.95 13.08 4.08
C LEU A 106 -2.15 11.65 4.62
N CYS A 107 -1.33 10.70 4.20
CA CYS A 107 -1.36 9.31 4.71
C CYS A 107 -1.26 9.23 6.23
N LEU A 108 -0.31 9.96 6.82
CA LEU A 108 -0.13 10.02 8.28
C LEU A 108 -1.39 10.51 8.99
N LYS A 109 -2.04 11.56 8.46
CA LYS A 109 -3.31 12.07 9.01
C LYS A 109 -4.42 11.01 8.98
N PHE A 110 -4.47 10.17 7.95
CA PHE A 110 -5.49 9.12 7.83
C PHE A 110 -5.20 7.86 8.66
N VAL A 111 -3.93 7.56 8.93
CA VAL A 111 -3.50 6.36 9.66
C VAL A 111 -3.52 6.57 11.19
N SER A 112 -3.74 7.81 11.65
CA SER A 112 -3.77 8.23 13.05
C SER A 112 -4.87 7.53 13.85
N GLY A 113 -4.53 6.40 14.49
CA GLY A 113 -5.48 5.68 15.33
C GLY A 113 -4.98 4.44 16.07
N LYS A 114 -3.96 3.70 15.58
CA LYS A 114 -3.39 2.48 16.23
C LYS A 114 -2.28 1.80 15.39
N ARG A 115 -1.54 2.54 14.57
CA ARG A 115 -0.65 1.96 13.55
C ARG A 115 0.77 2.51 13.67
N VAL A 116 1.76 1.64 13.54
CA VAL A 116 3.17 2.02 13.61
C VAL A 116 3.62 2.41 12.21
N VAL A 117 3.91 3.70 12.02
CA VAL A 117 4.44 4.18 10.74
C VAL A 117 5.95 4.13 10.80
N ILE A 118 6.57 3.40 9.86
CA ILE A 118 8.02 3.24 9.77
C ILE A 118 8.47 3.97 8.51
N GLU A 119 9.07 5.13 8.72
CA GLU A 119 9.66 5.90 7.64
C GLU A 119 11.06 5.35 7.36
N VAL A 120 11.28 4.86 6.15
CA VAL A 120 12.61 4.38 5.74
C VAL A 120 13.26 5.47 4.90
N PRO A 121 14.19 6.26 5.47
CA PRO A 121 14.86 7.32 4.73
C PRO A 121 15.71 6.70 3.63
N PHE A 122 15.44 7.06 2.38
CA PHE A 122 16.29 6.71 1.26
C PHE A 122 17.41 7.74 1.09
N PRO A 123 18.65 7.32 0.84
CA PRO A 123 19.77 8.23 0.64
C PRO A 123 19.71 9.03 -0.68
N PHE A 124 18.77 8.73 -1.57
CA PHE A 124 18.60 9.43 -2.85
C PHE A 124 17.59 10.58 -2.71
N LYS A 125 18.07 11.81 -2.90
CA LYS A 125 17.22 13.02 -2.96
C LYS A 125 16.02 12.80 -3.88
N GLY A 126 14.81 12.75 -3.32
CA GLY A 126 13.55 12.82 -4.07
C GLY A 126 12.69 11.55 -4.13
N PHE A 127 13.08 10.45 -3.48
CA PHE A 127 12.27 9.22 -3.42
C PHE A 127 12.07 8.77 -1.97
N ASP A 128 11.03 9.27 -1.31
CA ASP A 128 10.67 8.78 0.03
C ASP A 128 9.91 7.46 -0.11
N LEU A 129 10.45 6.39 0.49
CA LEU A 129 9.71 5.16 0.74
C LEU A 129 9.00 5.31 2.08
N MET A 130 7.67 5.18 2.09
CA MET A 130 6.89 5.20 3.31
C MET A 130 6.32 3.81 3.54
N ALA A 131 6.71 3.16 4.63
CA ALA A 131 6.07 1.93 5.07
C ALA A 131 5.29 2.19 6.36
N PHE A 132 4.24 1.43 6.59
CA PHE A 132 3.60 1.38 7.91
C PHE A 132 3.16 -0.05 8.19
N VAL A 133 3.40 -0.45 9.43
CA VAL A 133 3.03 -1.75 9.97
C VAL A 133 1.71 -1.57 10.69
N THR A 134 0.74 -2.35 10.27
CA THR A 134 -0.56 -2.46 10.90
C THR A 134 -0.46 -3.58 11.92
N GLY A 135 -0.60 -3.23 13.21
CA GLY A 135 -0.27 -4.07 14.37
C GLY A 135 -1.11 -5.35 14.55
N LYS A 136 -1.64 -5.95 13.49
CA LYS A 136 -2.22 -7.31 13.55
C LYS A 136 -1.16 -8.41 13.73
N GLY A 137 0.13 -8.07 13.73
CA GLY A 137 1.26 -9.01 13.80
C GLY A 137 1.94 -9.19 15.16
N GLU A 138 1.40 -8.66 16.26
CA GLU A 138 1.93 -8.91 17.60
C GLU A 138 1.10 -9.98 18.32
N VAL A 139 1.69 -11.18 18.44
CA VAL A 139 1.50 -12.10 19.56
C VAL A 139 2.88 -12.46 20.10
#